data_AF-A0A2E9RWZ7-F1
#
_entry.id   AF-A0A2E9RWZ7-F1
#
_cell.length_a   1.000
_cell.length_b   1.000
_cell.length_c   1.000
_cell.angle_alpha   90.00
_cell.angle_beta   90.00
_cell.angle_gamma   90.00
#
_symmetry.space_group_name_H-M   'P 1'
#
loop_
_entity.id
_entity.type
_entity.pdbx_description
1 polymer ?
#
loop_
_entity_poly.entity_id
_entity_poly.type
_entity_poly.pdbx_seq_one_letter_code
_entity_poly.pdbx_strand_id
1 'polypeptide(L)'
;MSREFSAKMLVVLLRIFGGSMMLALVAVIMPDAWLKVAVAEVEPNTPVAVLVEYLARGWSAFYFMLGGLIWLFSTDLPRYAIAGKWVGFCYVVISGGAMAITGYYALSSSECEKPWFFWVVLFNLTCGFVLGFMIFFLYRKLLPDWKAQHSE
;
A
#
# COMPACT_ATOMS: atom_id res chain seq x y z
N MET A 1 -14.00 14.96 17.03
CA MET A 1 -13.99 14.88 15.56
C MET A 1 -15.36 14.45 15.07
N SER A 2 -16.08 15.33 14.36
CA SER A 2 -17.43 15.06 13.83
C SER A 2 -17.42 13.94 12.79
N ARG A 3 -18.55 13.24 12.62
CA ARG A 3 -18.66 12.10 11.69
C ARG A 3 -18.47 12.51 10.24
N GLU A 4 -19.06 13.63 9.85
CA GLU A 4 -18.91 14.23 8.52
C GLU A 4 -17.44 14.49 8.20
N PHE A 5 -16.68 14.99 9.17
CA PHE A 5 -15.24 15.19 9.02
C PHE A 5 -14.50 13.86 8.84
N SER A 6 -14.81 12.83 9.63
CA SER A 6 -14.22 11.50 9.48
C SER A 6 -14.51 10.88 8.11
N ALA A 7 -15.72 11.05 7.57
CA ALA A 7 -16.09 10.57 6.25
C ALA A 7 -15.34 11.32 5.14
N LYS A 8 -15.29 12.66 5.19
CA LYS A 8 -14.53 13.48 4.23
C LYS A 8 -13.04 13.12 4.25
N MET A 9 -12.46 12.97 5.44
CA MET A 9 -11.06 12.58 5.60
C MET A 9 -10.79 11.19 5.01
N LEU A 10 -11.69 10.23 5.24
CA LEU A 10 -11.57 8.88 4.68
C LEU A 10 -11.64 8.91 3.13
N VAL A 11 -12.55 9.69 2.54
CA VAL A 11 -12.60 9.86 1.07
C VAL A 11 -11.29 10.41 0.53
N VAL A 12 -10.76 11.47 1.15
CA VAL A 12 -9.50 12.09 0.72
C VAL A 12 -8.34 11.10 0.83
N LEU A 13 -8.23 10.37 1.93
CA LEU A 13 -7.20 9.34 2.13
C LEU A 13 -7.28 8.25 1.07
N LEU A 14 -8.48 7.70 0.82
CA LEU A 14 -8.69 6.65 -0.18
C LEU A 14 -8.36 7.15 -1.60
N ARG A 15 -8.70 8.39 -1.94
CA ARG A 15 -8.42 8.96 -3.26
C ARG A 15 -6.94 9.26 -3.49
N ILE A 16 -6.28 9.90 -2.54
CA ILE A 16 -4.85 10.21 -2.64
C ILE A 16 -4.05 8.91 -2.72
N PHE A 17 -4.36 7.95 -1.86
CA PHE A 17 -3.63 6.69 -1.81
C PHE A 17 -3.94 5.79 -3.00
N GLY A 18 -5.21 5.58 -3.31
CA GLY A 18 -5.60 4.79 -4.48
C GLY A 18 -5.07 5.40 -5.77
N GLY A 19 -5.16 6.73 -5.90
CA GLY A 19 -4.65 7.47 -7.06
C GLY A 19 -3.13 7.41 -7.20
N SER A 20 -2.37 7.52 -6.10
CA SER A 20 -0.91 7.42 -6.16
C SER A 20 -0.44 6.02 -6.55
N MET A 21 -1.11 4.96 -6.07
CA MET A 21 -0.81 3.58 -6.45
C MET A 21 -1.08 3.32 -7.93
N MET A 22 -2.06 4.00 -8.54
CA MET A 22 -2.32 3.89 -9.98
C MET A 22 -1.16 4.41 -10.85
N LEU A 23 -0.28 5.26 -10.32
CA LEU A 23 0.94 5.67 -11.02
C LEU A 23 1.92 4.51 -11.27
N ALA A 24 1.76 3.39 -10.54
CA ALA A 24 2.52 2.18 -10.79
C ALA A 24 2.31 1.63 -12.22
N LEU A 25 1.24 2.03 -12.91
CA LEU A 25 1.04 1.68 -14.32
C LEU A 25 2.24 2.07 -15.20
N VAL A 26 2.95 3.15 -14.88
CA VAL A 26 4.18 3.55 -15.59
C VAL A 26 5.24 2.45 -15.52
N ALA A 27 5.43 1.82 -14.37
CA ALA A 27 6.37 0.72 -14.20
C ALA A 27 5.91 -0.58 -14.88
N VAL A 28 4.63 -0.72 -15.19
CA VAL A 28 4.12 -1.86 -15.99
C VAL A 28 4.57 -1.73 -17.45
N ILE A 29 4.54 -0.52 -18.00
CA ILE A 29 4.81 -0.25 -19.43
C ILE A 29 6.22 0.29 -19.69
N MET A 30 7.03 0.52 -18.66
CA MET A 30 8.36 1.10 -18.84
C MET A 30 9.25 0.23 -19.74
N PRO A 31 10.19 0.84 -20.48
CA PRO A 31 11.20 0.09 -21.22
C PRO A 31 12.14 -0.68 -20.31
N ASP A 32 12.65 -1.82 -20.77
CA ASP A 32 13.57 -2.67 -19.99
C ASP A 32 14.86 -1.93 -19.58
N ALA A 33 15.28 -0.94 -20.36
CA ALA A 33 16.43 -0.10 -20.04
C ALA A 33 16.24 0.66 -18.70
N TRP A 34 15.03 1.15 -18.41
CA TRP A 34 14.75 1.87 -17.16
C TRP A 34 14.81 0.92 -15.97
N LEU A 35 14.25 -0.29 -16.12
CA LEU A 35 14.30 -1.31 -15.08
C LEU A 35 15.74 -1.75 -14.79
N LYS A 36 16.55 -1.96 -15.83
CA LYS A 36 17.97 -2.33 -15.69
C LYS A 36 18.76 -1.28 -14.93
N VAL A 37 18.55 -0.01 -15.23
CA VAL A 37 19.18 1.10 -14.49
C VAL A 37 18.73 1.09 -13.03
N ALA A 38 17.42 1.01 -12.76
CA ALA A 38 16.89 1.01 -11.40
C ALA A 38 17.38 -0.17 -10.55
N VAL A 39 17.46 -1.37 -11.14
CA VAL A 39 17.98 -2.57 -10.46
C VAL A 39 19.48 -2.42 -10.23
N ALA A 40 20.27 -1.94 -11.19
CA ALA A 40 21.71 -1.80 -11.02
C ALA A 40 22.09 -0.83 -9.88
N GLU A 41 21.29 0.21 -9.65
CA GLU A 41 21.47 1.15 -8.53
C GLU A 41 21.33 0.48 -7.15
N VAL A 42 20.54 -0.60 -7.04
CA VAL A 42 20.25 -1.28 -5.76
C VAL A 42 20.94 -2.63 -5.65
N GLU A 43 20.94 -3.44 -6.71
CA GLU A 43 21.59 -4.75 -6.78
C GLU A 43 22.33 -4.91 -8.12
N PRO A 44 23.59 -4.43 -8.25
CA PRO A 44 24.31 -4.37 -9.52
C PRO A 44 24.64 -5.74 -10.12
N ASN A 45 24.70 -6.77 -9.29
CA ASN A 45 25.01 -8.13 -9.71
C ASN A 45 23.76 -8.96 -10.07
N THR A 46 22.56 -8.38 -9.93
CA THR A 46 21.31 -9.10 -10.15
C THR A 46 20.90 -9.04 -11.63
N PRO A 47 20.79 -10.19 -12.31
CA PRO A 47 20.39 -10.20 -13.72
C PRO A 47 18.91 -9.84 -13.88
N VAL A 48 18.63 -8.79 -14.66
CA VAL A 48 17.27 -8.43 -15.08
C VAL A 48 16.84 -9.34 -16.23
N ALA A 49 16.42 -10.54 -15.87
CA ALA A 49 15.83 -11.54 -16.76
C ALA A 49 14.33 -11.71 -16.43
N VAL A 50 13.73 -12.79 -16.94
CA VAL A 50 12.28 -13.06 -16.86
C VAL A 50 11.71 -12.90 -15.44
N LEU A 51 12.40 -13.39 -14.40
CA LEU A 51 11.90 -13.33 -13.03
C LEU A 51 11.79 -11.88 -12.52
N VAL A 52 12.84 -11.08 -12.69
CA VAL A 52 12.87 -9.68 -12.21
C VAL A 52 11.88 -8.83 -12.99
N GLU A 53 11.78 -9.02 -14.30
CA GLU A 53 10.78 -8.33 -15.13
C GLU A 53 9.35 -8.71 -14.73
N TYR A 54 9.07 -10.00 -14.56
CA TYR A 54 7.76 -10.49 -14.13
C TYR A 54 7.38 -9.92 -12.76
N LEU A 55 8.29 -9.96 -11.78
CA LEU A 55 8.05 -9.42 -10.46
C LEU A 55 7.83 -7.91 -10.50
N ALA A 56 8.72 -7.14 -11.15
CA ALA A 56 8.61 -5.69 -11.20
C ALA A 56 7.30 -5.24 -11.89
N ARG A 57 6.99 -5.79 -13.07
CA ARG A 57 5.79 -5.42 -13.84
C ARG A 57 4.52 -5.98 -13.21
N GLY A 58 4.54 -7.24 -12.77
CA GLY A 58 3.40 -7.89 -12.13
C GLY A 58 3.01 -7.22 -10.80
N TRP A 59 3.99 -6.89 -9.98
CA TRP A 59 3.77 -6.16 -8.72
C TRP A 59 3.23 -4.75 -8.97
N SER A 60 3.73 -4.08 -10.00
CA SER A 60 3.23 -2.76 -10.40
C SER A 60 1.79 -2.81 -10.92
N ALA A 61 1.43 -3.84 -11.69
CA ALA A 61 0.06 -4.06 -12.15
C ALA A 61 -0.89 -4.35 -10.97
N PHE A 62 -0.43 -5.12 -9.98
CA PHE A 62 -1.17 -5.35 -8.76
C PHE A 62 -1.42 -4.05 -7.97
N TYR A 63 -0.41 -3.18 -7.84
CA TYR A 63 -0.59 -1.86 -7.23
C TYR A 63 -1.58 -0.98 -7.99
N PHE A 64 -1.54 -0.99 -9.32
CA PHE A 64 -2.52 -0.27 -10.13
C PHE A 64 -3.96 -0.75 -9.86
N MET A 65 -4.18 -2.08 -9.88
CA MET A 65 -5.49 -2.67 -9.62
C MET A 65 -5.97 -2.40 -8.20
N LEU A 66 -5.11 -2.59 -7.20
CA LEU A 66 -5.42 -2.34 -5.80
C LEU A 66 -5.69 -0.85 -5.55
N GLY A 67 -4.92 0.04 -6.18
CA GLY A 67 -5.12 1.48 -6.14
C GLY A 67 -6.49 1.87 -6.70
N GLY A 68 -6.86 1.33 -7.86
CA GLY A 68 -8.19 1.52 -8.45
C GLY A 68 -9.33 1.01 -7.56
N LEU A 69 -9.14 -0.14 -6.91
CA LEU A 69 -10.12 -0.69 -5.96
C LEU A 69 -10.29 0.21 -4.72
N ILE A 70 -9.19 0.68 -4.15
CA ILE A 70 -9.21 1.61 -3.01
C ILE A 70 -9.87 2.94 -3.41
N TRP A 71 -9.57 3.42 -4.61
CA TRP A 71 -10.20 4.62 -5.15
C TRP A 71 -11.71 4.42 -5.35
N LEU A 72 -12.14 3.25 -5.82
CA LEU A 72 -13.56 2.87 -5.93
C LEU A 72 -14.27 2.91 -4.57
N PHE A 73 -13.63 2.46 -3.49
CA PHE A 73 -14.21 2.53 -2.15
C PHE A 73 -14.52 3.96 -1.69
N SER A 74 -13.82 4.96 -2.24
CA SER A 74 -14.09 6.38 -1.97
C SER A 74 -15.40 6.90 -2.57
N THR A 75 -16.02 6.16 -3.50
CA THR A 75 -17.26 6.57 -4.18
C THR A 75 -18.51 6.35 -3.34
N ASP A 76 -18.52 5.29 -2.52
CA ASP A 76 -19.65 4.91 -1.67
C ASP A 76 -19.14 4.22 -0.39
N LEU A 77 -18.86 5.04 0.63
CA LEU A 77 -18.28 4.54 1.89
C LEU A 77 -19.18 3.51 2.60
N PRO A 78 -20.51 3.73 2.74
CA PRO A 78 -21.38 2.74 3.39
C PRO A 78 -21.38 1.39 2.66
N ARG A 79 -21.53 1.38 1.33
CA ARG A 79 -21.56 0.17 0.53
C ARG A 79 -20.28 -0.65 0.65
N TYR A 80 -19.14 0.02 0.68
CA TYR A 80 -17.82 -0.64 0.73
C TYR A 80 -17.24 -0.74 2.15
N ALA A 81 -18.02 -0.48 3.21
CA ALA A 81 -17.48 -0.34 4.56
C ALA A 81 -16.77 -1.59 5.09
N ILE A 82 -17.32 -2.77 4.83
CA ILE A 82 -16.72 -4.04 5.26
C ILE A 82 -15.43 -4.32 4.49
N ALA A 83 -15.47 -4.15 3.15
CA ALA A 83 -14.31 -4.35 2.29
C ALA A 83 -13.18 -3.36 2.60
N GLY A 84 -13.51 -2.08 2.77
CA GLY A 84 -12.55 -1.03 3.14
C GLY A 84 -11.93 -1.27 4.51
N LYS A 85 -12.71 -1.72 5.51
CA LYS A 85 -12.18 -2.13 6.81
C LYS A 85 -11.24 -3.33 6.69
N TRP A 86 -11.60 -4.34 5.89
CA TRP A 86 -10.76 -5.51 5.65
C TRP A 86 -9.43 -5.11 5.01
N VAL A 87 -9.46 -4.26 3.96
CA VAL A 87 -8.25 -3.75 3.33
C VAL A 87 -7.38 -2.99 4.34
N GLY A 88 -7.97 -2.11 5.16
CA GLY A 88 -7.24 -1.42 6.23
C GLY A 88 -6.55 -2.40 7.19
N PHE A 89 -7.24 -3.46 7.59
CA PHE A 89 -6.67 -4.52 8.43
C PHE A 89 -5.51 -5.25 7.74
N CYS A 90 -5.67 -5.64 6.47
CA CYS A 90 -4.60 -6.28 5.70
C CYS A 90 -3.35 -5.38 5.63
N TYR A 91 -3.51 -4.08 5.39
CA TYR A 91 -2.38 -3.15 5.36
C TYR A 91 -1.66 -3.07 6.71
N VAL A 92 -2.39 -3.06 7.83
CA VAL A 92 -1.79 -3.08 9.18
C VAL A 92 -0.99 -4.35 9.41
N VAL A 93 -1.58 -5.52 9.12
CA VAL A 93 -0.93 -6.81 9.36
C VAL A 93 0.27 -7.03 8.45
N ILE A 94 0.10 -6.80 7.15
CA ILE A 94 1.15 -7.05 6.15
C ILE A 94 2.30 -6.05 6.34
N SER A 95 2.00 -4.75 6.41
CA SER A 95 3.05 -3.73 6.54
C SER A 95 3.72 -3.82 7.91
N GLY A 96 2.95 -4.04 8.99
CA GLY A 96 3.51 -4.21 10.33
C GLY A 96 4.39 -5.47 10.44
N GLY A 97 3.95 -6.58 9.86
CA GLY A 97 4.75 -7.81 9.79
C GLY A 97 6.02 -7.63 8.98
N ALA A 98 5.92 -7.00 7.81
CA ALA A 98 7.09 -6.68 6.98
C ALA A 98 8.07 -5.74 7.71
N MET A 99 7.59 -4.71 8.42
CA MET A 99 8.45 -3.84 9.24
C MET A 99 9.21 -4.63 10.31
N ALA A 100 8.54 -5.56 11.00
CA ALA A 100 9.18 -6.40 12.02
C ALA A 100 10.28 -7.29 11.41
N ILE A 101 10.00 -7.90 10.26
CA ILE A 101 10.96 -8.74 9.54
C ILE A 101 12.15 -7.88 9.06
N THR A 102 11.89 -6.75 8.41
CA THR A 102 12.93 -5.84 7.91
C THR A 102 13.77 -5.27 9.06
N GLY A 103 13.16 -4.94 10.20
CA GLY A 103 13.87 -4.51 11.41
C GLY A 103 14.74 -5.62 12.00
N TYR A 104 14.25 -6.86 12.03
CA TYR A 104 15.05 -8.02 12.45
C TYR A 104 16.27 -8.23 11.53
N TYR A 105 16.09 -8.18 10.20
CA TYR A 105 17.19 -8.26 9.25
C TYR A 105 18.22 -7.13 9.45
N ALA A 106 17.77 -5.91 9.70
CA ALA A 106 18.65 -4.77 9.96
C ALA A 106 19.50 -4.92 11.22
N LEU A 107 18.95 -5.56 12.27
CA LEU A 107 19.67 -5.79 13.53
C LEU A 107 20.62 -7.00 13.47
N SER A 108 20.32 -7.98 12.61
CA SER A 108 21.08 -9.23 12.48
C SER A 108 22.18 -9.18 11.42
N SER A 109 22.05 -8.32 10.41
CA SER A 109 23.01 -8.19 9.32
C SER A 109 24.03 -7.11 9.65
N SER A 110 25.31 -7.46 9.78
CA SER A 110 26.41 -6.53 10.05
C SER A 110 26.76 -5.65 8.84
N GLU A 111 26.30 -6.00 7.64
CA GLU A 111 26.58 -5.29 6.40
C GLU A 111 25.27 -4.94 5.69
N CYS A 112 24.72 -3.76 5.97
CA CYS A 112 23.68 -3.19 5.12
C CYS A 112 24.38 -2.46 3.97
N GLU A 113 24.68 -3.18 2.89
CA GLU A 113 25.47 -2.68 1.76
C GLU A 113 24.89 -1.39 1.13
N LYS A 114 23.58 -1.12 1.29
CA LYS A 114 22.92 0.11 0.81
C LYS A 114 21.91 0.71 1.80
N PRO A 115 22.36 1.58 2.73
CA PRO A 115 21.49 2.14 3.77
C PRO A 115 20.37 3.02 3.21
N TRP A 116 20.57 3.70 2.07
CA TRP A 116 19.55 4.58 1.49
C TRP A 116 18.30 3.81 1.02
N PHE A 117 18.47 2.65 0.37
CA PHE A 117 17.36 1.85 -0.12
C PHE A 117 16.59 1.20 1.02
N PHE A 118 17.31 0.80 2.08
CA PHE A 118 16.68 0.37 3.34
C PHE A 118 15.73 1.44 3.90
N TRP A 119 16.14 2.72 3.92
CA TRP A 119 15.26 3.81 4.35
C TRP A 119 14.04 3.99 3.43
N VAL A 120 14.17 3.78 2.12
CA VAL A 120 13.04 3.79 1.18
C VAL A 120 12.05 2.68 1.50
N VAL A 121 12.54 1.46 1.74
CA VAL A 121 11.69 0.31 2.13
C VAL A 121 10.99 0.61 3.46
N LEU A 122 11.73 1.06 4.48
CA LEU A 122 11.15 1.37 5.78
C LEU A 122 10.10 2.49 5.69
N PHE A 123 10.35 3.52 4.89
CA PHE A 123 9.39 4.59 4.63
C PHE A 123 8.12 4.05 3.98
N ASN A 124 8.24 3.21 2.95
CA ASN A 124 7.10 2.59 2.27
C ASN A 124 6.25 1.76 3.23
N LEU A 125 6.90 0.89 4.01
CA LEU A 125 6.21 0.02 4.98
C LEU A 125 5.53 0.83 6.09
N THR A 126 6.19 1.87 6.59
CA THR A 126 5.62 2.76 7.62
C THR A 126 4.41 3.50 7.08
N CYS A 127 4.47 4.02 5.85
CA CYS A 127 3.33 4.65 5.19
C CYS A 127 2.17 3.66 5.03
N GLY A 128 2.43 2.44 4.56
CA GLY A 128 1.43 1.38 4.44
C GLY A 128 0.76 1.04 5.77
N PHE A 129 1.54 0.93 6.84
CA PHE A 129 1.04 0.65 8.18
C PHE A 129 0.14 1.78 8.71
N VAL A 130 0.63 3.03 8.65
CA VAL A 130 -0.10 4.21 9.13
C VAL A 130 -1.40 4.39 8.36
N LEU A 131 -1.37 4.24 7.04
CA LEU A 131 -2.55 4.35 6.19
C LEU A 131 -3.56 3.23 6.47
N GLY A 132 -3.11 1.98 6.57
CA GLY A 132 -3.97 0.85 6.95
C GLY A 132 -4.65 1.09 8.29
N PHE A 133 -3.90 1.58 9.27
CA PHE A 133 -4.41 1.90 10.60
C PHE A 133 -5.47 3.00 10.53
N MET A 134 -5.19 4.11 9.83
CA MET A 134 -6.16 5.20 9.65
C MET A 134 -7.45 4.71 8.98
N ILE A 135 -7.35 3.96 7.87
CA ILE A 135 -8.50 3.41 7.15
C ILE A 135 -9.34 2.50 8.06
N PHE A 136 -8.68 1.58 8.78
CA PHE A 136 -9.36 0.64 9.68
C PHE A 136 -10.14 1.38 10.79
N PHE A 137 -9.51 2.37 11.44
CA PHE A 137 -10.15 3.13 12.50
C PHE A 137 -11.30 4.02 12.01
N LEU A 138 -11.13 4.66 10.85
CA LEU A 138 -12.17 5.52 10.27
C LEU A 138 -13.39 4.71 9.82
N TYR A 139 -13.19 3.55 9.17
CA TYR A 139 -14.31 2.66 8.85
C TYR A 139 -14.98 2.07 10.09
N ARG A 140 -14.20 1.71 11.13
CA ARG A 140 -14.76 1.23 12.40
C ARG A 140 -15.70 2.26 13.04
N LYS A 141 -15.37 3.55 12.94
CA LYS A 141 -16.22 4.64 13.45
C LYS A 141 -17.46 4.89 12.58
N LEU A 142 -17.41 4.53 11.29
CA LEU A 142 -18.52 4.70 10.34
C LEU A 142 -19.57 3.56 10.42
N LEU A 143 -19.12 2.34 10.73
CA LEU A 143 -19.91 1.08 10.73
C LEU A 143 -21.05 0.90 11.76
N PRO A 144 -21.09 1.52 12.96
CA PRO A 144 -22.10 1.22 13.98
C PRO A 144 -23.55 1.38 13.50
N ASP A 145 -23.82 2.37 12.65
CA ASP A 145 -25.19 2.64 12.18
C ASP A 145 -25.58 1.87 10.91
N TRP A 146 -24.64 1.34 10.12
CA TRP A 146 -25.01 0.52 8.95
C TRP A 146 -25.75 -0.74 9.39
N LYS A 147 -25.25 -1.37 10.46
CA LYS A 147 -25.93 -2.50 11.08
C LYS A 147 -27.27 -2.08 11.66
N ALA A 148 -27.36 -0.92 12.33
CA ALA A 148 -28.61 -0.43 12.91
C ALA A 148 -29.67 -0.02 11.86
N GLN A 149 -29.24 0.41 10.67
CA GLN A 149 -30.13 0.80 9.56
C GLN A 149 -30.61 -0.40 8.70
N HIS A 150 -30.01 -1.58 8.85
CA HIS A 150 -30.32 -2.78 8.07
C HIS A 150 -30.58 -4.01 8.95
N SER A 151 -30.88 -3.80 10.23
CA SER A 151 -31.26 -4.86 11.19
C SER A 151 -32.76 -4.95 11.43
N GLU A 152 -33.58 -4.38 10.55
CA GLU A 152 -35.03 -4.60 10.48
C GLU A 152 -35.36 -5.78 9.57
#